data_AF-A0AAN8ZWP8-F1
#
_entry.id   AF-A0AAN8ZWP8-F1
#
_cell.length_a   1.000
_cell.length_b   1.000
_cell.length_c   1.000
_cell.angle_alpha   90.00
_cell.angle_beta   90.00
_cell.angle_gamma   90.00
#
_symmetry.space_group_name_H-M   'P 1'
#
loop_
_entity.id
_entity.type
_entity.pdbx_description
1 polymer ?
#
loop_
_entity_poly.entity_id
_entity_poly.type
_entity_poly.pdbx_seq_one_letter_code
_entity_poly.pdbx_strand_id
1 'polypeptide(L)'
;MVALRLLGVLAVLALASNCVNSVEEDYYYEYGDLVEHYPDYIASHTYSIIQPHVDNTTLKKCFCNVDQVWNGSFCHETGTLVLVSNFHIDSAVPVNTSAFGSASVGEVTCPEGTLHFELGKNFSEYDHFYILDTGSLYWNEGIFDNYCVENIYGYNGLPNDWFAQICLEAPVIPKCCPEGYAFDDNGNCVESLVNGVFSPPVYVAGHKQFWPKVTTHGISNPLCEESEETHIVDLDNKNAVLYYDPKMALLVWESPFTLRDQDFIHKYCVVTRQDENLETNYVAKLCYLSRMKDHEEKCRNRTCVRKCCASHETASLGCAPVDPTSDMPIFQPVFHHSTNHSAGAKKPEDLTIVHGFPLCKEYFMLRPHEEENDKFYLLTNGYLHAPSFSNDFPPTRYCLDTFTEGNKSHLLPLICFGDEDSTHNICESVKKYLYPILLLTSVGFLAITVIVYISVPELHAKVHGKCLVSHVTALLVAYASLFIVQKTTDSLSEFGCKFMASVTHISFLAAFFWLNVMCFDIWWTLNEFYSELRAA
;
A
#
# COMPACT_ATOMS: atom_id res chain seq x y z
N MET A 1 -35.65 -21.35 -22.09
CA MET A 1 -34.23 -21.07 -21.78
C MET A 1 -33.65 -19.90 -22.59
N VAL A 2 -33.89 -19.82 -23.92
CA VAL A 2 -33.50 -18.65 -24.75
C VAL A 2 -34.27 -17.37 -24.39
N ALA A 3 -35.55 -17.48 -24.00
CA ALA A 3 -36.35 -16.33 -23.55
C ALA A 3 -35.90 -15.72 -22.20
N LEU A 4 -35.35 -16.53 -21.28
CA LEU A 4 -34.77 -16.02 -20.03
C LEU A 4 -33.41 -15.34 -20.27
N ARG A 5 -32.64 -15.82 -21.27
CA ARG A 5 -31.41 -15.15 -21.72
C ARG A 5 -31.71 -13.80 -22.38
N LEU A 6 -32.80 -13.68 -23.14
CA LEU A 6 -33.25 -12.42 -23.74
C LEU A 6 -33.79 -11.42 -22.71
N LEU A 7 -34.55 -11.87 -21.70
CA LEU A 7 -35.07 -10.98 -20.65
C LEU A 7 -33.97 -10.49 -19.71
N GLY A 8 -32.98 -11.34 -19.38
CA GLY A 8 -31.79 -10.92 -18.64
C GLY A 8 -30.90 -9.95 -19.42
N VAL A 9 -30.69 -10.22 -20.72
CA VAL A 9 -29.93 -9.33 -21.61
C VAL A 9 -30.66 -8.00 -21.86
N LEU A 10 -31.99 -7.99 -22.00
CA LEU A 10 -32.77 -6.76 -22.16
C LEU A 10 -32.84 -5.92 -20.87
N ALA A 11 -32.91 -6.54 -19.70
CA ALA A 11 -32.83 -5.83 -18.42
C ALA A 11 -31.43 -5.24 -18.18
N VAL A 12 -30.38 -5.95 -18.56
CA VAL A 12 -28.98 -5.47 -18.50
C VAL A 12 -28.71 -4.40 -19.56
N LEU A 13 -29.28 -4.51 -20.77
CA LEU A 13 -29.17 -3.49 -21.82
C LEU A 13 -29.96 -2.22 -21.48
N ALA A 14 -31.12 -2.33 -20.80
CA ALA A 14 -31.88 -1.16 -20.35
C ALA A 14 -31.20 -0.42 -19.18
N LEU A 15 -30.43 -1.13 -18.35
CA LEU A 15 -29.58 -0.51 -17.32
C LEU A 15 -28.28 0.05 -17.91
N ALA A 16 -27.70 -0.62 -18.90
CA ALA A 16 -26.51 -0.15 -19.61
C ALA A 16 -26.80 1.04 -20.53
N SER A 17 -27.98 1.13 -21.16
CA SER A 17 -28.33 2.25 -22.05
C SER A 17 -28.41 3.59 -21.33
N ASN A 18 -28.71 3.60 -20.02
CA ASN A 18 -28.66 4.81 -19.20
C ASN A 18 -27.23 5.23 -18.82
N CYS A 19 -26.24 4.35 -18.99
CA CYS A 19 -24.81 4.64 -18.74
C CYS A 19 -24.00 4.87 -20.03
N VAL A 20 -24.41 4.30 -21.17
CA VAL A 20 -23.67 4.40 -22.45
C VAL A 20 -23.53 5.84 -22.93
N ASN A 21 -24.48 6.73 -22.61
CA ASN A 21 -24.37 8.14 -22.97
C ASN A 21 -23.33 8.95 -22.17
N SER A 22 -22.69 8.37 -21.14
CA SER A 22 -21.58 9.02 -20.41
C SER A 22 -20.23 8.32 -20.60
N VAL A 23 -20.16 7.22 -21.37
CA VAL A 23 -18.94 6.41 -21.52
C VAL A 23 -18.25 6.67 -22.86
N GLU A 24 -18.89 7.39 -23.78
CA GLU A 24 -18.38 7.62 -25.14
C GLU A 24 -17.34 8.76 -25.24
N GLU A 25 -16.95 9.40 -24.14
CA GLU A 25 -15.87 10.40 -24.11
C GLU A 25 -14.56 9.94 -23.42
N ASP A 26 -14.50 8.76 -22.78
CA ASP A 26 -13.35 8.35 -21.95
C ASP A 26 -12.43 7.27 -22.56
N TYR A 27 -12.62 6.89 -23.83
CA TYR A 27 -11.76 5.91 -24.49
C TYR A 27 -10.84 6.57 -25.53
N TYR A 28 -9.72 7.12 -25.08
CA TYR A 28 -8.47 7.19 -25.85
C TYR A 28 -7.35 7.78 -24.98
N TYR A 29 -6.65 7.00 -24.16
CA TYR A 29 -5.23 7.28 -23.84
C TYR A 29 -4.47 5.96 -23.69
N GLU A 30 -3.59 5.74 -24.66
CA GLU A 30 -2.66 4.64 -24.83
C GLU A 30 -1.41 4.98 -24.02
N TYR A 31 -1.18 4.33 -22.87
CA TYR A 31 0.03 4.53 -22.08
C TYR A 31 1.24 3.94 -22.82
N GLY A 32 2.05 4.82 -23.41
CA GLY A 32 3.39 4.51 -23.88
C GLY A 32 4.38 4.46 -22.73
N ASP A 33 5.10 3.34 -22.66
CA ASP A 33 6.46 3.16 -22.10
C ASP A 33 6.87 4.03 -20.89
N LEU A 34 6.68 3.49 -19.69
CA LEU A 34 7.60 3.73 -18.57
C LEU A 34 8.46 2.48 -18.37
N VAL A 35 9.62 2.53 -19.02
CA VAL A 35 10.79 1.72 -18.70
C VAL A 35 11.33 2.23 -17.37
N GLU A 36 10.95 1.60 -16.26
CA GLU A 36 11.69 1.73 -15.01
C GLU A 36 12.93 0.84 -15.08
N HIS A 37 14.04 1.47 -15.45
CA HIS A 37 15.37 1.04 -15.05
C HIS A 37 15.48 1.26 -13.54
N TYR A 38 15.44 0.17 -12.76
CA TYR A 38 16.11 0.14 -11.46
C TYR A 38 17.61 0.03 -11.73
N PRO A 39 18.44 1.05 -11.49
CA PRO A 39 19.82 0.77 -11.14
C PRO A 39 19.80 0.14 -9.75
N ASP A 40 20.19 -1.13 -9.66
CA ASP A 40 20.79 -1.70 -8.46
C ASP A 40 21.91 -0.76 -8.03
N TYR A 41 21.62 0.20 -7.15
CA TYR A 41 22.66 0.97 -6.49
C TYR A 41 23.21 0.12 -5.35
N ILE A 42 23.98 -0.91 -5.72
CA ILE A 42 25.07 -1.37 -4.88
C ILE A 42 26.05 -0.20 -4.86
N ALA A 43 25.85 0.69 -3.88
CA ALA A 43 26.87 1.64 -3.50
C ALA A 43 28.10 0.81 -3.05
N SER A 44 29.02 0.58 -3.98
CA SER A 44 30.37 0.09 -3.70
C SER A 44 31.18 1.20 -3.03
N HIS A 45 30.71 1.67 -1.87
CA HIS A 45 31.62 2.28 -0.93
C HIS A 45 32.46 1.14 -0.36
N THR A 46 33.73 1.13 -0.75
CA THR A 46 34.78 0.34 -0.11
C THR A 46 35.05 0.91 1.28
N TYR A 47 34.05 0.80 2.17
CA TYR A 47 34.34 0.73 3.59
C TYR A 47 35.00 -0.63 3.80
N SER A 48 36.18 -0.62 4.42
CA SER A 48 36.72 -1.83 5.02
C SER A 48 35.61 -2.44 5.88
N ILE A 49 35.07 -3.59 5.48
CA ILE A 49 34.12 -4.34 6.28
C ILE A 49 34.90 -4.75 7.53
N ILE A 50 34.80 -3.94 8.59
CA ILE A 50 35.35 -4.29 9.90
C ILE A 50 34.52 -5.49 10.34
N GLN A 51 35.12 -6.67 10.32
CA GLN A 51 34.47 -7.84 10.88
C GLN A 51 34.23 -7.57 12.38
N PRO A 52 32.99 -7.70 12.87
CA PRO A 52 32.69 -7.46 14.27
C PRO A 52 33.44 -8.47 15.13
N HIS A 53 34.07 -7.99 16.21
CA HIS A 53 34.82 -8.83 17.15
C HIS A 53 33.87 -9.57 18.10
N VAL A 54 33.44 -10.77 17.72
CA VAL A 54 32.55 -11.64 18.52
C VAL A 54 33.28 -12.75 19.27
N ASP A 55 34.61 -12.81 19.17
CA ASP A 55 35.44 -13.87 19.76
C ASP A 55 35.37 -13.94 21.30
N ASN A 56 34.87 -12.88 21.95
CA ASN A 56 34.70 -12.79 23.40
C ASN A 56 33.22 -12.78 23.83
N THR A 57 32.27 -13.00 22.90
CA THR A 57 30.84 -13.00 23.20
C THR A 57 30.25 -14.40 23.19
N THR A 58 29.13 -14.56 23.90
CA THR A 58 28.41 -15.83 23.97
C THR A 58 27.16 -15.79 23.10
N LEU A 59 27.07 -16.66 22.10
CA LEU A 59 25.84 -16.84 21.35
C LEU A 59 24.86 -17.72 22.13
N LYS A 60 23.63 -17.23 22.31
CA LYS A 60 22.58 -17.96 23.03
C LYS A 60 21.71 -18.71 22.02
N LYS A 61 21.77 -20.03 22.01
CA LYS A 61 21.00 -20.91 21.13
C LYS A 61 19.78 -21.48 21.87
N CYS A 62 18.64 -21.66 21.19
CA CYS A 62 17.43 -22.18 21.83
C CYS A 62 17.48 -23.71 22.03
N PHE A 63 17.84 -24.46 20.99
CA PHE A 63 17.73 -25.92 20.96
C PHE A 63 19.03 -26.63 20.59
N CYS A 64 19.76 -26.09 19.61
CA CYS A 64 20.92 -26.73 18.99
C CYS A 64 22.25 -26.10 19.41
N ASN A 65 23.35 -26.82 19.22
CA ASN A 65 24.69 -26.25 19.44
C ASN A 65 25.03 -25.19 18.37
N VAL A 66 26.14 -24.45 18.55
CA VAL A 66 26.45 -23.23 17.78
C VAL A 66 26.36 -23.43 16.26
N ASP A 67 27.02 -24.46 15.71
CA ASP A 67 27.07 -24.78 14.28
C ASP A 67 26.01 -25.81 13.84
N GLN A 68 24.84 -25.76 14.47
CA GLN A 68 23.74 -26.66 14.15
C GLN A 68 22.47 -25.91 13.78
N VAL A 69 21.70 -26.52 12.88
CA VAL A 69 20.40 -26.04 12.42
C VAL A 69 19.30 -26.94 12.98
N TRP A 70 18.19 -26.34 13.38
CA TRP A 70 17.01 -27.01 13.91
C TRP A 70 16.00 -27.29 12.80
N ASN A 71 15.54 -28.54 12.71
CA ASN A 71 14.51 -28.93 11.74
C ASN A 71 13.10 -29.12 12.34
N GLY A 72 12.89 -28.69 13.59
CA GLY A 72 11.65 -28.91 14.35
C GLY A 72 11.68 -30.10 15.30
N SER A 73 12.62 -31.04 15.13
CA SER A 73 12.72 -32.25 15.97
C SER A 73 14.16 -32.64 16.33
N PHE A 74 15.12 -32.40 15.44
CA PHE A 74 16.52 -32.78 15.58
C PHE A 74 17.44 -31.66 15.09
N CYS A 75 18.65 -31.63 15.66
CA CYS A 75 19.73 -30.74 15.25
C CYS A 75 20.62 -31.42 14.22
N HIS A 76 20.97 -30.71 13.13
CA HIS A 76 21.90 -31.18 12.10
C HIS A 76 23.14 -30.30 12.08
N GLU A 77 24.32 -30.90 11.88
CA GLU A 77 25.57 -30.16 11.75
C GLU A 77 25.64 -29.47 10.39
N THR A 78 25.56 -28.15 10.41
CA THR A 78 25.65 -27.30 9.23
C THR A 78 26.21 -25.96 9.68
N GLY A 79 27.25 -25.44 9.03
CA GLY A 79 27.73 -24.09 9.34
C GLY A 79 26.59 -23.08 9.19
N THR A 80 26.30 -22.36 10.26
CA THR A 80 25.18 -21.42 10.34
C THR A 80 25.69 -19.99 10.37
N LEU A 81 24.90 -19.08 9.83
CA LEU A 81 25.21 -17.65 9.80
C LEU A 81 24.18 -16.89 10.62
N VAL A 82 24.64 -15.82 11.26
CA VAL A 82 23.83 -14.86 11.99
C VAL A 82 24.23 -13.45 11.58
N LEU A 83 23.28 -12.53 11.53
CA LEU A 83 23.58 -11.13 11.24
C LEU A 83 24.05 -10.43 12.50
N VAL A 84 25.26 -9.86 12.44
CA VAL A 84 25.86 -9.09 13.52
C VAL A 84 25.98 -7.63 13.10
N SER A 85 25.51 -6.73 13.94
CA SER A 85 25.61 -5.28 13.73
C SER A 85 26.47 -4.64 14.83
N ASN A 86 27.12 -3.54 14.51
CA ASN A 86 27.84 -2.69 15.45
C ASN A 86 27.22 -1.29 15.38
N PHE A 87 26.98 -0.63 16.52
CA PHE A 87 26.41 0.72 16.57
C PHE A 87 27.18 1.78 15.75
N HIS A 88 28.45 1.52 15.38
CA HIS A 88 29.28 2.39 14.56
C HIS A 88 29.14 2.15 13.05
N ILE A 89 28.48 1.08 12.64
CA ILE A 89 28.30 0.70 11.24
C ILE A 89 26.81 0.49 11.02
N ASP A 90 26.19 1.32 10.20
CA ASP A 90 24.76 1.25 9.86
C ASP A 90 24.43 0.05 8.92
N SER A 91 25.18 -1.05 9.04
CA SER A 91 25.02 -2.26 8.26
C SER A 91 25.32 -3.50 9.08
N ALA A 92 24.51 -4.54 8.89
CA ALA A 92 24.69 -5.84 9.51
C ALA A 92 25.51 -6.76 8.61
N VAL A 93 26.47 -7.47 9.21
CA VAL A 93 27.38 -8.39 8.51
C VAL A 93 27.04 -9.83 8.89
N PRO A 94 26.92 -10.75 7.92
CA PRO A 94 26.76 -12.17 8.23
C PRO A 94 28.05 -12.73 8.85
N VAL A 95 27.92 -13.33 10.02
CA VAL A 95 29.01 -13.94 10.79
C VAL A 95 28.69 -15.41 11.04
N ASN A 96 29.70 -16.27 10.93
CA ASN A 96 29.57 -17.69 11.25
C ASN A 96 29.38 -17.86 12.75
N THR A 97 28.42 -18.69 13.16
CA THR A 97 28.12 -18.94 14.58
C THR A 97 29.31 -19.53 15.34
N SER A 98 30.16 -20.32 14.68
CA SER A 98 31.46 -20.79 15.22
C SER A 98 32.47 -19.70 15.57
N ALA A 99 32.30 -18.47 15.06
CA ALA A 99 33.21 -17.36 15.35
C ALA A 99 32.98 -16.77 16.75
N PHE A 100 31.86 -17.09 17.41
CA PHE A 100 31.59 -16.62 18.76
C PHE A 100 32.47 -17.35 19.77
N GLY A 101 32.93 -16.63 20.80
CA GLY A 101 33.83 -17.17 21.83
C GLY A 101 33.26 -18.37 22.59
N SER A 102 31.94 -18.40 22.78
CA SER A 102 31.22 -19.53 23.36
C SER A 102 29.76 -19.57 22.94
N ALA A 103 29.11 -20.71 23.20
CA ALA A 103 27.68 -20.92 22.98
C ALA A 103 27.00 -21.43 24.24
N SER A 104 25.79 -20.94 24.53
CA SER A 104 24.92 -21.51 25.57
C SER A 104 23.62 -21.98 24.94
N VAL A 105 23.14 -23.17 25.32
CA VAL A 105 21.87 -23.71 24.80
C VAL A 105 20.81 -23.67 25.90
N GLY A 106 19.65 -23.11 25.59
CA GLY A 106 18.49 -23.10 26.46
C GLY A 106 17.38 -22.18 25.94
N GLU A 107 16.14 -22.62 26.11
CA GLU A 107 14.96 -21.81 25.83
C GLU A 107 14.84 -20.61 26.79
N VAL A 108 14.19 -19.56 26.32
CA VAL A 108 13.96 -18.37 27.12
C VAL A 108 12.79 -18.58 28.06
N THR A 109 13.04 -18.49 29.36
CA THR A 109 11.98 -18.42 30.36
C THR A 109 11.66 -16.97 30.69
N CYS A 110 10.41 -16.56 30.43
CA CYS A 110 9.96 -15.19 30.64
C CYS A 110 9.46 -14.94 32.08
N PRO A 111 9.88 -13.84 32.73
CA PRO A 111 9.34 -13.43 34.03
C PRO A 111 7.82 -13.20 34.00
N GLU A 112 7.15 -13.33 35.15
CA GLU A 112 5.73 -13.01 35.26
C GLU A 112 5.41 -11.60 34.78
N GLY A 113 4.37 -11.46 33.94
CA GLY A 113 3.93 -10.19 33.37
C GLY A 113 4.62 -9.81 32.05
N THR A 114 5.61 -10.57 31.60
CA THR A 114 6.22 -10.41 30.26
C THR A 114 5.63 -11.40 29.26
N LEU A 115 5.61 -11.01 27.98
CA LEU A 115 5.10 -11.83 26.90
C LEU A 115 6.25 -12.58 26.23
N HIS A 116 6.17 -13.92 26.15
CA HIS A 116 7.09 -14.70 25.33
C HIS A 116 6.74 -14.50 23.85
N PHE A 117 7.69 -14.01 23.06
CA PHE A 117 7.49 -13.69 21.65
C PHE A 117 8.59 -14.30 20.78
N GLU A 118 8.22 -14.71 19.57
CA GLU A 118 9.15 -15.32 18.61
C GLU A 118 9.28 -14.42 17.38
N LEU A 119 10.49 -13.87 17.15
CA LEU A 119 10.82 -13.03 16.01
C LEU A 119 11.30 -13.88 14.83
N GLY A 120 10.93 -13.51 13.60
CA GLY A 120 11.49 -14.10 12.38
C GLY A 120 10.86 -15.43 11.93
N LYS A 121 9.85 -15.96 12.65
CA LYS A 121 9.13 -17.19 12.25
C LYS A 121 8.11 -16.98 11.12
N ASN A 122 7.57 -15.77 10.97
CA ASN A 122 6.45 -15.48 10.06
C ASN A 122 6.84 -14.62 8.85
N PHE A 123 8.15 -14.37 8.62
CA PHE A 123 8.69 -13.62 7.49
C PHE A 123 7.98 -12.28 7.22
N SER A 124 7.76 -11.49 8.28
CA SER A 124 7.35 -10.09 8.12
C SER A 124 8.58 -9.20 7.93
N GLU A 125 8.46 -8.16 7.11
CA GLU A 125 9.50 -7.12 6.94
C GLU A 125 9.79 -6.38 8.27
N TYR A 126 8.87 -6.46 9.24
CA TYR A 126 8.98 -5.84 10.56
C TYR A 126 9.67 -6.73 11.62
N ASP A 127 10.09 -7.94 11.26
CA ASP A 127 10.65 -8.93 12.20
C ASP A 127 12.17 -9.03 12.14
N HIS A 128 12.84 -8.16 11.37
CA HIS A 128 14.29 -8.18 11.23
C HIS A 128 14.99 -7.75 12.52
N PHE A 129 15.82 -8.63 13.07
CA PHE A 129 16.64 -8.39 14.26
C PHE A 129 18.11 -8.70 13.97
N TYR A 130 18.98 -8.16 14.82
CA TYR A 130 20.42 -8.32 14.70
C TYR A 130 21.02 -8.71 16.04
N ILE A 131 22.15 -9.40 16.02
CA ILE A 131 22.97 -9.58 17.23
C ILE A 131 23.98 -8.44 17.27
N LEU A 132 24.10 -7.78 18.40
CA LEU A 132 25.12 -6.76 18.61
C LEU A 132 26.47 -7.42 18.82
N ASP A 133 27.56 -6.71 18.53
CA ASP A 133 28.91 -7.14 18.85
C ASP A 133 29.16 -7.31 20.37
N THR A 134 28.25 -6.82 21.21
CA THR A 134 28.19 -7.10 22.65
C THR A 134 27.62 -8.49 22.99
N GLY A 135 26.97 -9.16 22.02
CA GLY A 135 26.26 -10.41 22.22
C GLY A 135 24.82 -10.26 22.73
N SER A 136 24.26 -9.04 22.73
CA SER A 136 22.84 -8.80 23.00
C SER A 136 22.03 -8.82 21.70
N LEU A 137 20.73 -9.12 21.74
CA LEU A 137 19.86 -9.01 20.57
C LEU A 137 19.31 -7.59 20.45
N TYR A 138 19.32 -7.03 19.24
CA TYR A 138 18.75 -5.72 18.92
C TYR A 138 17.56 -5.87 17.98
N TRP A 139 16.42 -5.33 18.40
CA TRP A 139 15.19 -5.30 17.61
C TRP A 139 14.32 -4.11 18.04
N ASN A 140 13.80 -3.36 17.07
CA ASN A 140 12.85 -2.26 17.30
C ASN A 140 13.31 -1.27 18.39
N GLU A 141 14.53 -0.75 18.25
CA GLU A 141 15.23 0.11 19.24
C GLU A 141 15.47 -0.49 20.64
N GLY A 142 15.04 -1.73 20.87
CA GLY A 142 15.26 -2.47 22.11
C GLY A 142 16.55 -3.28 22.09
N ILE A 143 17.18 -3.39 23.26
CA ILE A 143 18.31 -4.29 23.51
C ILE A 143 17.84 -5.38 24.47
N PHE A 144 17.94 -6.63 24.05
CA PHE A 144 17.47 -7.80 24.79
C PHE A 144 18.66 -8.69 25.16
N ASP A 145 18.96 -8.75 26.46
CA ASP A 145 19.99 -9.65 26.97
C ASP A 145 19.44 -11.06 27.24
N ASN A 146 18.17 -11.19 27.60
CA ASN A 146 17.52 -12.49 27.79
C ASN A 146 16.83 -12.92 26.49
N TYR A 147 17.59 -13.58 25.63
CA TYR A 147 17.12 -14.10 24.35
C TYR A 147 17.77 -15.45 24.05
N CYS A 148 17.20 -16.18 23.11
CA CYS A 148 17.89 -17.25 22.40
C CYS A 148 17.59 -17.12 20.91
N VAL A 149 18.51 -17.56 20.06
CA VAL A 149 18.33 -17.65 18.60
C VAL A 149 18.43 -19.09 18.14
N GLU A 150 17.76 -19.42 17.05
CA GLU A 150 17.92 -20.72 16.43
C GLU A 150 17.87 -20.64 14.92
N ASN A 151 18.80 -21.33 14.28
CA ASN A 151 18.86 -21.42 12.84
C ASN A 151 17.91 -22.50 12.36
N ILE A 152 17.20 -22.23 11.28
CA ILE A 152 16.23 -23.14 10.66
C ILE A 152 16.51 -23.23 9.16
N TYR A 153 15.93 -24.24 8.53
CA TYR A 153 15.93 -24.32 7.08
C TYR A 153 14.92 -23.33 6.51
N GLY A 154 15.37 -22.46 5.60
CA GLY A 154 14.50 -21.59 4.85
C GLY A 154 13.69 -22.33 3.79
N TYR A 155 12.82 -21.62 3.08
CA TYR A 155 11.97 -22.20 2.02
C TYR A 155 12.77 -22.84 0.87
N ASN A 156 14.00 -22.38 0.67
CA ASN A 156 14.95 -22.93 -0.30
C ASN A 156 15.67 -24.22 0.18
N GLY A 157 15.40 -24.67 1.41
CA GLY A 157 16.05 -25.81 2.05
C GLY A 157 17.49 -25.55 2.52
N LEU A 158 17.95 -24.30 2.50
CA LEU A 158 19.26 -23.90 3.00
C LEU A 158 19.16 -23.43 4.47
N PRO A 159 20.22 -23.57 5.29
CA PRO A 159 20.23 -23.14 6.69
C PRO A 159 20.49 -21.64 6.83
N ASN A 160 19.79 -20.82 6.03
CA ASN A 160 19.98 -19.37 5.95
C ASN A 160 18.96 -18.57 6.77
N ASP A 161 17.91 -19.22 7.26
CA ASP A 161 16.88 -18.58 8.07
C ASP A 161 17.09 -18.90 9.55
N TRP A 162 16.48 -18.08 10.40
CA TRP A 162 16.64 -18.14 11.84
C TRP A 162 15.58 -17.31 12.53
N PHE A 163 15.25 -17.69 13.76
CA PHE A 163 14.29 -16.99 14.60
C PHE A 163 14.92 -16.71 15.98
N ALA A 164 14.32 -15.79 16.72
CA ALA A 164 14.69 -15.52 18.10
C ALA A 164 13.50 -15.70 19.03
N GLN A 165 13.75 -16.17 20.25
CA GLN A 165 12.80 -16.05 21.36
C GLN A 165 13.24 -14.92 22.28
N ILE A 166 12.30 -14.06 22.64
CA ILE A 166 12.53 -12.93 23.54
C ILE A 166 11.35 -12.77 24.51
N CYS A 167 11.59 -12.01 25.58
CA CYS A 167 10.54 -11.59 26.50
C CYS A 167 10.25 -10.10 26.30
N LEU A 168 9.00 -9.79 25.97
CA LEU A 168 8.54 -8.42 25.81
C LEU A 168 7.90 -7.93 27.10
N GLU A 169 8.49 -6.89 27.67
CA GLU A 169 7.88 -6.15 28.78
C GLU A 169 6.64 -5.39 28.29
N ALA A 170 5.69 -5.16 29.20
CA ALA A 170 4.49 -4.41 28.86
C ALA A 170 4.85 -2.96 28.50
N PRO A 171 4.45 -2.47 27.30
CA PRO A 171 4.78 -1.12 26.89
C PRO A 171 4.05 -0.12 27.79
N VAL A 172 4.58 1.10 27.90
CA VAL A 172 3.88 2.18 28.57
C VAL A 172 2.73 2.65 27.68
N ILE A 173 1.51 2.66 28.21
CA ILE A 173 0.31 3.17 27.51
C ILE A 173 -0.30 4.30 28.33
N PRO A 174 -0.36 5.53 27.81
CA PRO A 174 -0.96 6.66 28.52
C PRO A 174 -2.48 6.50 28.66
N LYS A 175 -3.05 6.67 29.86
CA LYS A 175 -4.50 6.53 30.12
C LYS A 175 -5.21 7.88 30.11
N CYS A 176 -6.38 7.96 29.46
CA CYS A 176 -7.16 9.21 29.47
C CYS A 176 -7.91 9.46 30.78
N CYS A 177 -8.41 8.40 31.41
CA CYS A 177 -9.24 8.46 32.61
C CYS A 177 -8.59 7.73 33.79
N PRO A 178 -8.97 8.07 35.04
CA PRO A 178 -8.60 7.29 36.22
C PRO A 178 -9.07 5.83 36.13
N GLU A 179 -8.50 4.96 36.98
CA GLU A 179 -8.98 3.57 37.12
C GLU A 179 -10.47 3.54 37.46
N GLY A 180 -11.23 2.66 36.80
CA GLY A 180 -12.68 2.52 36.98
C GLY A 180 -13.53 3.53 36.20
N TYR A 181 -12.93 4.38 35.35
CA TYR A 181 -13.66 5.32 34.49
C TYR A 181 -13.50 4.96 33.00
N ALA A 182 -14.54 5.24 32.21
CA ALA A 182 -14.63 5.05 30.77
C ALA A 182 -15.12 6.35 30.10
N PHE A 183 -15.01 6.45 28.77
CA PHE A 183 -15.61 7.56 28.02
C PHE A 183 -17.10 7.34 27.76
N ASP A 184 -17.89 8.39 27.97
CA ASP A 184 -19.24 8.53 27.40
C ASP A 184 -19.17 8.91 25.91
N ASP A 185 -20.32 9.01 25.25
CA ASP A 185 -20.41 9.39 23.83
C ASP A 185 -19.85 10.79 23.52
N ASN A 186 -19.73 11.64 24.55
CA ASN A 186 -19.18 12.99 24.44
C ASN A 186 -17.67 13.04 24.75
N GLY A 187 -17.03 11.91 25.07
CA GLY A 187 -15.61 11.84 25.41
C GLY A 187 -15.26 12.31 26.83
N ASN A 188 -16.23 12.33 27.74
CA ASN A 188 -16.02 12.64 29.16
C ASN A 188 -15.80 11.36 29.97
N CYS A 189 -14.95 11.43 30.99
CA CYS A 189 -14.74 10.33 31.92
C CYS A 189 -15.97 10.15 32.84
N VAL A 190 -16.65 9.01 32.72
CA VAL A 190 -17.76 8.56 33.57
C VAL A 190 -17.41 7.25 34.27
N GLU A 191 -18.00 6.96 35.42
CA GLU A 191 -17.76 5.69 36.12
C GLU A 191 -18.16 4.52 35.22
N SER A 192 -17.23 3.59 35.02
CA SER A 192 -17.48 2.41 34.19
C SER A 192 -18.32 1.40 34.95
N LEU A 193 -19.38 0.91 34.31
CA LEU A 193 -20.22 -0.15 34.87
C LEU A 193 -19.60 -1.55 34.68
N VAL A 194 -18.46 -1.63 33.98
CA VAL A 194 -17.77 -2.88 33.62
C VAL A 194 -16.43 -2.95 34.36
N ASN A 195 -16.27 -3.95 35.22
CA ASN A 195 -14.99 -4.26 35.85
C ASN A 195 -14.10 -5.08 34.89
N GLY A 196 -13.33 -4.38 34.06
CA GLY A 196 -12.37 -4.97 33.13
C GLY A 196 -10.92 -4.63 33.49
N VAL A 197 -9.98 -5.52 33.18
CA VAL A 197 -8.55 -5.21 33.22
C VAL A 197 -8.20 -4.37 31.99
N PHE A 198 -7.53 -3.23 32.20
CA PHE A 198 -7.07 -2.41 31.09
C PHE A 198 -5.91 -3.09 30.36
N SER A 199 -6.23 -3.64 29.20
CA SER A 199 -5.33 -4.35 28.29
C SER A 199 -5.75 -4.03 26.85
N PRO A 200 -5.49 -2.79 26.37
CA PRO A 200 -5.72 -2.44 24.99
C PRO A 200 -4.89 -3.32 24.04
N PRO A 201 -5.36 -3.55 22.82
CA PRO A 201 -4.61 -4.31 21.85
C PRO A 201 -3.38 -3.54 21.36
N VAL A 202 -2.22 -4.21 21.33
CA VAL A 202 -0.98 -3.66 20.80
C VAL A 202 -0.42 -4.59 19.73
N TYR A 203 0.02 -4.03 18.63
CA TYR A 203 0.60 -4.74 17.50
C TYR A 203 2.10 -4.90 17.68
N VAL A 204 2.53 -6.15 17.70
CA VAL A 204 3.94 -6.56 17.75
C VAL A 204 4.19 -7.30 16.45
N ALA A 205 5.08 -6.78 15.59
CA ALA A 205 5.46 -7.52 14.37
C ALA A 205 4.24 -7.92 13.49
N GLY A 206 3.25 -7.02 13.38
CA GLY A 206 2.00 -7.27 12.64
C GLY A 206 0.96 -8.14 13.37
N HIS A 207 1.25 -8.64 14.57
CA HIS A 207 0.36 -9.48 15.35
C HIS A 207 -0.25 -8.75 16.56
N LYS A 208 -1.55 -8.91 16.75
CA LYS A 208 -2.29 -8.34 17.89
C LYS A 208 -1.97 -9.11 19.17
N GLN A 209 -1.40 -8.41 20.16
CA GLN A 209 -1.02 -8.93 21.46
C GLN A 209 -1.72 -8.18 22.59
N PHE A 210 -1.84 -8.85 23.73
CA PHE A 210 -2.49 -8.35 24.94
C PHE A 210 -1.60 -8.64 26.14
N TRP A 211 -1.43 -7.65 27.02
CA TRP A 211 -0.68 -7.82 28.25
C TRP A 211 -1.63 -7.94 29.44
N PRO A 212 -1.44 -8.93 30.33
CA PRO A 212 -2.26 -9.07 31.53
C PRO A 212 -2.23 -7.84 32.44
N LYS A 213 -1.13 -7.09 32.42
CA LYS A 213 -0.94 -5.84 33.15
C LYS A 213 -0.08 -4.90 32.33
N VAL A 214 -0.64 -3.73 32.00
CA VAL A 214 0.07 -2.69 31.25
C VAL A 214 0.59 -1.64 32.22
N THR A 215 1.79 -1.10 31.96
CA THR A 215 2.33 0.04 32.69
C THR A 215 1.67 1.31 32.19
N THR A 216 1.06 2.10 33.08
CA THR A 216 0.39 3.35 32.71
C THR A 216 1.16 4.54 33.26
N HIS A 217 1.40 5.54 32.42
CA HIS A 217 2.06 6.78 32.83
C HIS A 217 1.04 7.76 33.45
N GLY A 218 0.35 7.33 34.51
CA GLY A 218 -0.71 8.13 35.16
C GLY A 218 -1.83 8.57 34.19
N ILE A 219 -2.61 9.57 34.61
CA ILE A 219 -3.64 10.20 33.76
C ILE A 219 -2.95 11.24 32.88
N SER A 220 -3.07 11.09 31.57
CA SER A 220 -2.36 11.92 30.58
C SER A 220 -3.32 12.40 29.48
N ASN A 221 -4.35 13.16 29.86
CA ASN A 221 -5.24 13.77 28.88
C ASN A 221 -4.42 14.74 28.02
N PRO A 222 -4.29 14.52 26.70
CA PRO A 222 -3.39 15.31 25.88
C PRO A 222 -3.88 16.76 25.80
N LEU A 223 -2.97 17.70 26.01
CA LEU A 223 -3.22 19.14 25.85
C LEU A 223 -2.85 19.52 24.42
N CYS A 224 -3.86 19.80 23.60
CA CYS A 224 -3.66 20.21 22.22
C CYS A 224 -3.32 21.72 22.16
N GLU A 225 -2.41 22.07 21.25
CA GLU A 225 -2.07 23.47 20.95
C GLU A 225 -3.23 24.17 20.20
N GLU A 226 -3.20 25.50 20.09
CA GLU A 226 -4.27 26.27 19.42
C GLU A 226 -4.49 25.85 17.95
N SER A 227 -3.44 25.38 17.27
CA SER A 227 -3.48 24.87 15.90
C SER A 227 -3.90 23.39 15.80
N GLU A 228 -3.92 22.66 16.91
CA GLU A 228 -4.25 21.24 16.96
C GLU A 228 -5.72 21.02 17.34
N GLU A 229 -6.28 19.94 16.83
CA GLU A 229 -7.61 19.48 17.20
C GLU A 229 -7.54 18.19 18.02
N THR A 230 -8.48 18.06 18.94
CA THR A 230 -8.72 16.79 19.62
C THR A 230 -9.60 15.90 18.76
N HIS A 231 -9.16 14.67 18.52
CA HIS A 231 -9.96 13.65 17.87
C HIS A 231 -10.02 12.39 18.73
N ILE A 232 -11.14 11.68 18.68
CA ILE A 232 -11.31 10.37 19.30
C ILE A 232 -11.41 9.34 18.17
N VAL A 233 -10.57 8.32 18.21
CA VAL A 233 -10.50 7.27 17.18
C VAL A 233 -10.68 5.92 17.82
N ASP A 234 -11.42 5.04 17.15
CA ASP A 234 -11.52 3.64 17.55
C ASP A 234 -10.20 2.93 17.30
N LEU A 235 -9.70 2.23 18.32
CA LEU A 235 -8.54 1.35 18.16
C LEU A 235 -9.00 0.06 17.49
N ASP A 236 -9.09 0.10 16.17
CA ASP A 236 -9.42 -1.01 15.30
C ASP A 236 -8.28 -1.32 14.32
N ASN A 237 -8.32 -2.51 13.71
CA ASN A 237 -7.26 -2.96 12.82
C ASN A 237 -7.25 -2.22 11.45
N LYS A 238 -7.91 -1.07 11.33
CA LYS A 238 -8.12 -0.38 10.05
C LYS A 238 -7.55 1.03 10.08
N ASN A 239 -7.98 1.84 11.04
CA ASN A 239 -7.72 3.27 11.00
C ASN A 239 -6.73 3.71 12.08
N ALA A 240 -6.76 3.11 13.27
CA ALA A 240 -5.88 3.51 14.38
C ALA A 240 -5.38 2.30 15.17
N VAL A 241 -4.06 2.14 15.24
CA VAL A 241 -3.41 0.98 15.84
C VAL A 241 -2.30 1.42 16.79
N LEU A 242 -2.18 0.73 17.93
CA LEU A 242 -1.03 0.87 18.82
C LEU A 242 0.06 -0.11 18.39
N TYR A 243 1.23 0.39 18.03
CA TYR A 243 2.42 -0.42 17.79
C TYR A 243 3.26 -0.55 19.06
N TYR A 244 3.87 -1.71 19.21
CA TYR A 244 4.80 -1.96 20.30
C TYR A 244 6.09 -1.18 20.08
N ASP A 245 6.50 -0.47 21.12
CA ASP A 245 7.82 0.11 21.27
C ASP A 245 8.25 -0.10 22.73
N PRO A 246 9.53 -0.47 22.99
CA PRO A 246 9.99 -0.82 24.33
C PRO A 246 9.82 0.30 25.36
N LYS A 247 9.79 1.58 24.94
CA LYS A 247 9.67 2.74 25.83
C LYS A 247 8.21 3.12 26.04
N MET A 248 7.45 3.26 24.96
CA MET A 248 6.05 3.69 24.99
C MET A 248 5.35 3.24 23.72
N ALA A 249 4.17 2.64 23.83
CA ALA A 249 3.41 2.25 22.64
C ALA A 249 3.23 3.45 21.69
N LEU A 250 3.31 3.23 20.39
CA LEU A 250 3.17 4.27 19.39
C LEU A 250 1.78 4.21 18.77
N LEU A 251 1.03 5.30 18.79
CA LEU A 251 -0.24 5.37 18.08
C LEU A 251 0.02 5.74 16.61
N VAL A 252 -0.35 4.84 15.71
CA VAL A 252 -0.39 5.11 14.28
C VAL A 252 -1.84 5.28 13.89
N TRP A 253 -2.15 6.40 13.24
CA TRP A 253 -3.49 6.72 12.78
C TRP A 253 -3.48 7.15 11.31
N GLU A 254 -4.32 6.51 10.50
CA GLU A 254 -4.57 6.92 9.13
C GLU A 254 -5.61 8.05 9.13
N SER A 255 -5.16 9.28 8.86
CA SER A 255 -6.05 10.42 8.70
C SER A 255 -6.93 10.23 7.46
N PRO A 256 -8.24 10.57 7.50
CA PRO A 256 -9.13 10.44 6.35
C PRO A 256 -8.70 11.23 5.11
N PHE A 257 -7.76 12.18 5.26
CA PHE A 257 -7.28 13.06 4.19
C PHE A 257 -5.92 12.68 3.61
N THR A 258 -5.19 11.72 4.19
CA THR A 258 -3.85 11.36 3.74
C THR A 258 -3.61 9.85 3.88
N LEU A 259 -3.68 9.10 2.78
CA LEU A 259 -3.39 7.65 2.77
C LEU A 259 -1.89 7.31 2.81
N ARG A 260 -1.00 8.26 2.55
CA ARG A 260 0.43 7.97 2.36
C ARG A 260 1.34 8.32 3.53
N ASP A 261 0.85 9.11 4.50
CA ASP A 261 1.61 9.46 5.69
C ASP A 261 0.98 8.74 6.90
N GLN A 262 1.59 7.62 7.34
CA GLN A 262 1.31 7.08 8.67
C GLN A 262 1.96 8.01 9.69
N ASP A 263 1.18 8.93 10.25
CA ASP A 263 1.69 9.85 11.27
C ASP A 263 1.79 9.10 12.61
N PHE A 264 3.00 9.01 13.16
CA PHE A 264 3.21 8.57 14.53
C PHE A 264 2.74 9.68 15.47
N ILE A 265 1.64 9.45 16.16
CA ILE A 265 1.06 10.43 17.07
C ILE A 265 1.65 10.26 18.46
N HIS A 266 2.44 11.24 18.90
CA HIS A 266 3.06 11.22 20.23
C HIS A 266 2.17 11.79 21.35
N LYS A 267 1.19 12.64 21.01
CA LYS A 267 0.25 13.25 21.97
C LYS A 267 -1.07 12.50 21.96
N TYR A 268 -1.14 11.40 22.69
CA TYR A 268 -2.37 10.60 22.78
C TYR A 268 -2.55 9.97 24.16
N CYS A 269 -3.76 9.49 24.42
CA CYS A 269 -4.08 8.60 25.52
C CYS A 269 -5.13 7.59 25.10
N VAL A 270 -5.25 6.49 25.84
CA VAL A 270 -6.16 5.38 25.55
C VAL A 270 -7.15 5.19 26.70
N VAL A 271 -8.39 4.85 26.36
CA VAL A 271 -9.45 4.57 27.31
C VAL A 271 -10.48 3.63 26.69
N THR A 272 -11.27 2.97 27.52
CA THR A 272 -12.45 2.24 27.05
C THR A 272 -13.61 3.20 26.84
N ARG A 273 -14.34 3.04 25.74
CA ARG A 273 -15.64 3.65 25.52
C ARG A 273 -16.71 2.58 25.79
N GLN A 274 -17.80 3.01 26.40
CA GLN A 274 -18.91 2.13 26.75
C GLN A 274 -20.12 2.49 25.88
N ASP A 275 -20.55 1.54 25.05
CA ASP A 275 -21.76 1.71 24.24
C ASP A 275 -23.03 1.39 25.06
N GLU A 276 -24.21 1.79 24.56
CA GLU A 276 -25.53 1.53 25.17
C GLU A 276 -25.75 0.03 25.47
N ASN A 277 -25.10 -0.85 24.70
CA ASN A 277 -25.15 -2.31 24.84
C ASN A 277 -24.18 -2.90 25.88
N LEU A 278 -23.45 -2.07 26.65
CA LEU A 278 -22.38 -2.49 27.59
C LEU A 278 -21.19 -3.20 26.93
N GLU A 279 -21.06 -3.14 25.60
CA GLU A 279 -19.83 -3.54 24.91
C GLU A 279 -18.76 -2.47 25.13
N THR A 280 -17.52 -2.90 25.38
CA THR A 280 -16.39 -2.01 25.62
C THR A 280 -15.41 -2.09 24.46
N ASN A 281 -15.20 -0.97 23.79
CA ASN A 281 -14.17 -0.79 22.77
C ASN A 281 -13.07 0.11 23.30
N TYR A 282 -11.83 -0.14 22.88
CA TYR A 282 -10.74 0.78 23.16
C TYR A 282 -10.76 1.92 22.15
N VAL A 283 -10.66 3.14 22.64
CA VAL A 283 -10.52 4.35 21.84
C VAL A 283 -9.26 5.08 22.25
N ALA A 284 -8.63 5.76 21.30
CA ALA A 284 -7.55 6.69 21.56
C ALA A 284 -8.07 8.12 21.39
N LYS A 285 -7.73 8.98 22.33
CA LYS A 285 -7.87 10.43 22.21
C LYS A 285 -6.52 11.01 21.84
N LEU A 286 -6.48 11.78 20.77
CA LEU A 286 -5.23 12.28 20.21
C LEU A 286 -5.35 13.75 19.83
N CYS A 287 -4.22 14.45 19.86
CA CYS A 287 -4.08 15.77 19.24
C CYS A 287 -3.52 15.57 17.84
N TYR A 288 -4.19 16.13 16.84
CA TYR A 288 -3.70 16.15 15.46
C TYR A 288 -3.71 17.57 14.91
N LEU A 289 -2.70 17.88 14.09
CA LEU A 289 -2.69 19.12 13.34
C LEU A 289 -3.66 18.99 12.16
N SER A 290 -4.77 19.72 12.19
CA SER A 290 -5.68 19.78 11.04
C SER A 290 -5.02 20.60 9.93
N ARG A 291 -4.40 19.90 8.96
CA ARG A 291 -3.77 20.53 7.79
C ARG A 291 -4.76 21.42 7.00
N MET A 292 -6.06 21.17 7.13
CA MET A 292 -7.12 22.01 6.56
C MET A 292 -7.30 23.31 7.35
N LYS A 293 -7.41 23.27 8.69
CA LYS A 293 -7.51 24.51 9.49
C LYS A 293 -6.24 25.36 9.42
N ASP A 294 -5.07 24.72 9.46
CA ASP A 294 -3.79 25.40 9.26
C ASP A 294 -3.75 26.12 7.91
N HIS A 295 -4.27 25.48 6.86
CA HIS A 295 -4.42 26.10 5.55
C HIS A 295 -5.38 27.30 5.59
N GLU A 296 -6.58 27.15 6.14
CA GLU A 296 -7.57 28.22 6.25
C GLU A 296 -7.04 29.43 7.01
N GLU A 297 -6.29 29.21 8.09
CA GLU A 297 -5.70 30.28 8.89
C GLU A 297 -4.58 31.01 8.14
N LYS A 298 -3.62 30.27 7.55
CA LYS A 298 -2.50 30.84 6.79
C LYS A 298 -2.95 31.56 5.52
N CYS A 299 -4.00 31.04 4.87
CA CYS A 299 -4.55 31.56 3.61
C CYS A 299 -5.70 32.54 3.81
N ARG A 300 -6.03 32.90 5.05
CA ARG A 300 -7.10 33.84 5.36
C ARG A 300 -6.82 35.21 4.74
N ASN A 301 -7.67 35.63 3.79
CA ASN A 301 -7.53 36.89 3.05
C ASN A 301 -6.19 37.03 2.32
N ARG A 302 -5.57 35.91 1.92
CA ARG A 302 -4.32 35.89 1.16
C ARG A 302 -4.43 34.92 0.01
N THR A 303 -3.77 35.24 -1.09
CA THR A 303 -3.58 34.29 -2.18
C THR A 303 -2.59 33.22 -1.76
N CYS A 304 -2.99 31.95 -1.83
CA CYS A 304 -2.13 30.84 -1.45
C CYS A 304 -1.73 29.98 -2.65
N VAL A 305 -0.49 29.50 -2.60
CA VAL A 305 -0.01 28.44 -3.50
C VAL A 305 0.65 27.38 -2.64
N ARG A 306 0.30 26.11 -2.89
CA ARG A 306 0.83 24.98 -2.13
C ARG A 306 2.05 24.39 -2.84
N LYS A 307 3.19 24.37 -2.16
CA LYS A 307 4.39 23.63 -2.54
C LYS A 307 4.37 22.25 -1.88
N CYS A 308 4.70 21.17 -2.58
CA CYS A 308 4.62 19.82 -2.00
C CYS A 308 5.62 19.64 -0.85
N CYS A 309 6.90 19.91 -1.08
CA CYS A 309 7.98 19.76 -0.09
C CYS A 309 8.36 21.10 0.58
N ALA A 310 9.20 21.03 1.61
CA ALA A 310 9.70 22.23 2.29
C ALA A 310 10.54 23.14 1.35
N SER A 311 10.86 24.36 1.78
CA SER A 311 11.53 25.36 0.94
C SER A 311 12.92 24.94 0.40
N HIS A 312 13.58 23.98 1.05
CA HIS A 312 14.92 23.47 0.69
C HIS A 312 14.90 22.02 0.21
N GLU A 313 13.72 21.51 -0.11
CA GLU A 313 13.49 20.14 -0.56
C GLU A 313 12.80 20.15 -1.92
N THR A 314 13.04 19.10 -2.70
CA THR A 314 12.39 18.85 -3.98
C THR A 314 11.67 17.51 -3.94
N ALA A 315 10.62 17.37 -4.74
CA ALA A 315 9.86 16.13 -4.81
C ALA A 315 10.53 15.16 -5.81
N SER A 316 10.80 13.93 -5.38
CA SER A 316 11.13 12.80 -6.26
C SER A 316 10.18 11.62 -5.96
N LEU A 317 10.68 10.52 -5.39
CA LEU A 317 9.89 9.45 -4.76
C LEU A 317 9.32 9.87 -3.39
N GLY A 318 9.83 10.97 -2.84
CA GLY A 318 9.46 11.62 -1.59
C GLY A 318 10.11 13.01 -1.53
N CYS A 319 10.05 13.69 -0.38
CA CYS A 319 10.77 14.94 -0.21
C CYS A 319 12.24 14.68 0.12
N ALA A 320 13.15 15.20 -0.72
CA ALA A 320 14.59 15.06 -0.53
C ALA A 320 15.25 16.44 -0.48
N PRO A 321 16.27 16.65 0.39
CA PRO A 321 17.00 17.90 0.45
C PRO A 321 17.69 18.18 -0.88
N VAL A 322 17.66 19.43 -1.31
CA VAL A 322 18.35 19.87 -2.53
C VAL A 322 19.86 19.95 -2.25
N ASP A 323 20.67 19.25 -3.05
CA ASP A 323 22.13 19.35 -2.94
C ASP A 323 22.57 20.78 -3.27
N PRO A 324 23.25 21.50 -2.36
CA PRO A 324 23.67 22.90 -2.56
C PRO A 324 24.66 23.09 -3.72
N THR A 325 25.20 22.00 -4.27
CA THR A 325 26.09 22.02 -5.45
C THR A 325 25.37 21.82 -6.78
N SER A 326 24.08 21.50 -6.75
CA SER A 326 23.26 21.30 -7.95
C SER A 326 22.68 22.62 -8.47
N ASP A 327 22.74 22.85 -9.79
CA ASP A 327 22.08 23.97 -10.50
C ASP A 327 20.54 23.80 -10.55
N MET A 328 19.94 23.21 -9.51
CA MET A 328 18.53 22.85 -9.50
C MET A 328 17.67 24.12 -9.30
N PRO A 329 16.65 24.34 -10.16
CA PRO A 329 15.90 25.58 -10.13
C PRO A 329 15.13 25.74 -8.81
N ILE A 330 15.34 26.88 -8.16
CA ILE A 330 14.56 27.33 -7.00
C ILE A 330 13.07 27.32 -7.40
N PHE A 331 12.19 26.82 -6.51
CA PHE A 331 10.74 26.83 -6.72
C PHE A 331 10.24 28.24 -7.11
N GLN A 332 9.95 28.42 -8.39
CA GLN A 332 9.51 29.68 -8.98
C GLN A 332 8.30 29.41 -9.88
N PRO A 333 7.08 29.42 -9.32
CA PRO A 333 5.88 29.15 -10.10
C PRO A 333 5.59 30.29 -11.09
N VAL A 334 5.18 29.93 -12.30
CA VAL A 334 4.76 30.87 -13.35
C VAL A 334 3.25 31.11 -13.26
N PHE A 335 2.87 32.37 -13.05
CA PHE A 335 1.46 32.75 -12.98
C PHE A 335 0.89 33.07 -14.37
N HIS A 336 -0.37 32.70 -14.56
CA HIS A 336 -1.14 32.86 -15.79
C HIS A 336 -2.36 33.74 -15.56
N HIS A 337 -2.76 34.48 -16.58
CA HIS A 337 -3.96 35.30 -16.55
C HIS A 337 -5.23 34.43 -16.60
N SER A 338 -6.23 34.75 -15.78
CA SER A 338 -7.49 33.98 -15.68
C SER A 338 -8.34 33.99 -16.96
N THR A 339 -8.19 34.98 -17.85
CA THR A 339 -9.07 35.12 -19.03
C THR A 339 -8.53 34.46 -20.30
N ASN A 340 -7.21 34.39 -20.46
CA ASN A 340 -6.56 33.92 -21.68
C ASN A 340 -5.42 32.92 -21.43
N HIS A 341 -5.18 32.56 -20.16
CA HIS A 341 -4.11 31.66 -19.71
C HIS A 341 -2.71 32.04 -20.25
N SER A 342 -2.47 33.31 -20.58
CA SER A 342 -1.15 33.76 -21.04
C SER A 342 -0.17 33.79 -19.87
N ALA A 343 1.01 33.19 -20.07
CA ALA A 343 2.11 33.22 -19.10
C ALA A 343 2.61 34.65 -18.84
N GLY A 344 3.17 34.87 -17.64
CA GLY A 344 3.77 36.14 -17.25
C GLY A 344 2.82 37.11 -16.55
N ALA A 345 1.73 36.61 -15.97
CA ALA A 345 0.90 37.41 -15.08
C ALA A 345 1.72 37.86 -13.87
N LYS A 346 1.48 39.08 -13.38
CA LYS A 346 2.17 39.62 -12.20
C LYS A 346 1.85 38.74 -10.99
N LYS A 347 2.89 38.30 -10.28
CA LYS A 347 2.78 37.58 -8.99
C LYS A 347 1.85 38.36 -8.04
N PRO A 348 0.92 37.71 -7.33
CA PRO A 348 0.06 38.35 -6.33
C PRO A 348 0.91 39.01 -5.22
N GLU A 349 0.52 40.21 -4.80
CA GLU A 349 1.26 40.98 -3.77
C GLU A 349 1.12 40.37 -2.38
N ASP A 350 0.02 39.66 -2.13
CA ASP A 350 -0.36 38.97 -0.90
C ASP A 350 -0.05 37.46 -0.94
N LEU A 351 0.80 37.00 -1.86
CA LEU A 351 1.09 35.58 -2.03
C LEU A 351 1.72 34.96 -0.77
N THR A 352 1.10 33.90 -0.27
CA THR A 352 1.62 33.02 0.79
C THR A 352 1.89 31.63 0.21
N ILE A 353 3.09 31.10 0.42
CA ILE A 353 3.41 29.71 0.07
C ILE A 353 3.12 28.83 1.29
N VAL A 354 2.25 27.85 1.11
CA VAL A 354 1.97 26.81 2.10
C VAL A 354 2.65 25.51 1.66
N HIS A 355 2.96 24.63 2.59
CA HIS A 355 3.72 23.40 2.33
C HIS A 355 2.90 22.14 2.59
N GLY A 356 3.29 21.03 1.95
CA GLY A 356 2.70 19.70 2.09
C GLY A 356 1.95 19.26 0.84
N PHE A 357 1.73 17.94 0.74
CA PHE A 357 0.95 17.29 -0.32
C PHE A 357 -0.52 17.77 -0.36
N PRO A 358 -1.27 17.48 -1.46
CA PRO A 358 -2.68 17.84 -1.56
C PRO A 358 -3.49 17.21 -0.42
N LEU A 359 -4.50 17.92 0.08
CA LEU A 359 -5.33 17.52 1.21
C LEU A 359 -6.47 16.59 0.76
N CYS A 360 -6.13 15.47 0.15
CA CYS A 360 -7.08 14.49 -0.36
C CYS A 360 -6.50 13.08 -0.34
N LYS A 361 -7.42 12.11 -0.41
CA LYS A 361 -7.11 10.69 -0.28
C LYS A 361 -6.25 10.19 -1.45
N GLU A 362 -6.62 10.56 -2.66
CA GLU A 362 -5.96 10.12 -3.89
C GLU A 362 -5.56 11.33 -4.74
N TYR A 363 -4.33 11.30 -5.25
CA TYR A 363 -3.80 12.34 -6.13
C TYR A 363 -2.81 11.75 -7.12
N PHE A 364 -2.69 12.40 -8.27
CA PHE A 364 -1.83 12.01 -9.40
C PHE A 364 -1.09 13.22 -9.95
N MET A 365 -0.05 12.96 -10.74
CA MET A 365 0.80 13.97 -11.34
C MET A 365 0.34 14.30 -12.76
N LEU A 366 0.32 15.57 -13.13
CA LEU A 366 0.15 15.99 -14.52
C LEU A 366 1.50 16.14 -15.20
N ARG A 367 1.67 15.57 -16.39
CA ARG A 367 2.88 15.61 -17.21
C ARG A 367 2.64 16.27 -18.57
N PRO A 368 2.57 17.61 -18.65
CA PRO A 368 2.33 18.32 -19.91
C PRO A 368 3.43 18.14 -20.97
N HIS A 369 4.58 17.58 -20.58
CA HIS A 369 5.69 17.27 -21.49
C HIS A 369 5.51 15.94 -22.23
N GLU A 370 4.70 15.04 -21.67
CA GLU A 370 4.38 13.73 -22.25
C GLU A 370 2.99 13.77 -22.90
N GLU A 371 2.00 14.33 -22.19
CA GLU A 371 0.60 14.33 -22.58
C GLU A 371 0.06 15.75 -22.78
N GLU A 372 -0.55 16.02 -23.94
CA GLU A 372 -1.07 17.36 -24.24
C GLU A 372 -2.26 17.75 -23.34
N ASN A 373 -3.00 16.75 -22.87
CA ASN A 373 -4.13 16.91 -21.96
C ASN A 373 -3.69 17.31 -20.53
N ASP A 374 -2.45 17.04 -20.16
CA ASP A 374 -1.93 17.33 -18.83
C ASP A 374 -1.45 18.78 -18.68
N LYS A 375 -1.80 19.65 -19.62
CA LYS A 375 -1.56 21.09 -19.51
C LYS A 375 -2.23 21.66 -18.27
N PHE A 376 -1.50 22.53 -17.58
CA PHE A 376 -2.00 23.22 -16.40
C PHE A 376 -1.55 24.69 -16.40
N TYR A 377 -2.32 25.52 -15.71
CA TYR A 377 -2.12 26.95 -15.59
C TYR A 377 -2.35 27.37 -14.14
N LEU A 378 -1.30 27.82 -13.46
CA LEU A 378 -1.45 28.43 -12.15
C LEU A 378 -1.98 29.86 -12.29
N LEU A 379 -3.16 30.13 -11.76
CA LEU A 379 -3.86 31.40 -11.88
C LEU A 379 -3.42 32.39 -10.79
N THR A 380 -3.63 33.68 -11.03
CA THR A 380 -3.28 34.76 -10.07
C THR A 380 -4.11 34.75 -8.79
N ASN A 381 -5.22 34.03 -8.73
CA ASN A 381 -6.00 33.81 -7.51
C ASN A 381 -5.50 32.60 -6.69
N GLY A 382 -4.42 31.94 -7.13
CA GLY A 382 -3.84 30.76 -6.49
C GLY A 382 -4.50 29.44 -6.90
N TYR A 383 -5.54 29.45 -7.73
CA TYR A 383 -6.14 28.23 -8.26
C TYR A 383 -5.29 27.63 -9.38
N LEU A 384 -5.36 26.32 -9.55
CA LEU A 384 -4.74 25.61 -10.65
C LEU A 384 -5.82 25.21 -11.65
N HIS A 385 -5.73 25.74 -12.87
CA HIS A 385 -6.63 25.38 -13.97
C HIS A 385 -5.97 24.30 -14.84
N ALA A 386 -6.64 23.18 -15.07
CA ALA A 386 -6.20 22.12 -15.97
C ALA A 386 -7.34 21.86 -16.98
N PRO A 387 -7.17 22.13 -18.29
CA PRO A 387 -8.27 22.10 -19.26
C PRO A 387 -8.97 20.76 -19.42
N SER A 388 -8.30 19.64 -19.10
CA SER A 388 -8.92 18.31 -19.11
C SER A 388 -9.89 18.07 -17.96
N PHE A 389 -9.96 18.98 -16.98
CA PHE A 389 -10.90 18.93 -15.86
C PHE A 389 -11.91 20.07 -15.97
N SER A 390 -13.15 19.80 -15.57
CA SER A 390 -14.24 20.78 -15.59
C SER A 390 -14.06 21.92 -14.59
N ASN A 391 -13.38 21.64 -13.48
CA ASN A 391 -13.28 22.51 -12.32
C ASN A 391 -11.83 22.89 -12.02
N ASP A 392 -11.62 24.12 -11.55
CA ASP A 392 -10.32 24.60 -11.07
C ASP A 392 -10.00 24.02 -9.70
N PHE A 393 -8.74 23.68 -9.48
CA PHE A 393 -8.28 23.12 -8.21
C PHE A 393 -7.85 24.24 -7.25
N PRO A 394 -8.50 24.36 -6.07
CA PRO A 394 -8.04 25.29 -5.04
C PRO A 394 -6.70 24.84 -4.43
N PRO A 395 -5.98 25.73 -3.71
CA PRO A 395 -4.70 25.42 -3.04
C PRO A 395 -4.74 24.28 -2.00
N THR A 396 -5.91 23.77 -1.64
CA THR A 396 -6.09 22.57 -0.82
C THR A 396 -6.01 21.28 -1.65
N ARG A 397 -6.29 21.33 -2.95
CA ARG A 397 -6.45 20.17 -3.84
C ARG A 397 -5.35 19.99 -4.89
N TYR A 398 -4.30 20.80 -4.80
CA TYR A 398 -3.09 20.58 -5.58
C TYR A 398 -1.87 20.97 -4.77
N CYS A 399 -0.70 20.46 -5.14
CA CYS A 399 0.58 21.03 -4.76
C CYS A 399 1.50 21.07 -5.99
N LEU A 400 2.43 22.02 -6.04
CA LEU A 400 3.43 22.16 -7.09
C LEU A 400 4.80 21.84 -6.52
N ASP A 401 5.62 21.09 -7.25
CA ASP A 401 7.05 21.00 -6.93
C ASP A 401 7.88 20.71 -8.18
N THR A 402 9.19 20.83 -8.04
CA THR A 402 10.13 20.45 -9.08
C THR A 402 10.44 18.97 -8.96
N PHE A 403 10.16 18.22 -10.02
CA PHE A 403 10.48 16.80 -10.13
C PHE A 403 11.67 16.62 -11.07
N THR A 404 12.57 15.71 -10.71
CA THR A 404 13.75 15.39 -11.52
C THR A 404 13.52 14.09 -12.26
N GLU A 405 13.43 14.17 -13.59
CA GLU A 405 13.29 13.02 -14.48
C GLU A 405 14.52 12.96 -15.40
N GLY A 406 15.44 12.05 -15.10
CA GLY A 406 16.74 11.96 -15.76
C GLY A 406 17.61 13.18 -15.50
N ASN A 407 18.04 13.88 -16.57
CA ASN A 407 18.87 15.08 -16.50
C ASN A 407 18.06 16.40 -16.57
N LYS A 408 16.72 16.32 -16.52
CA LYS A 408 15.85 17.49 -16.63
C LYS A 408 14.99 17.62 -15.37
N SER A 409 14.74 18.86 -14.99
CA SER A 409 13.88 19.20 -13.87
C SER A 409 12.64 19.93 -14.39
N HIS A 410 11.47 19.45 -14.01
CA HIS A 410 10.18 19.95 -14.46
C HIS A 410 9.34 20.40 -13.25
N LEU A 411 8.70 21.56 -13.33
CA LEU A 411 7.73 22.01 -12.33
C LEU A 411 6.39 21.33 -12.65
N LEU A 412 5.98 20.36 -11.83
CA LEU A 412 4.78 19.56 -12.08
C LEU A 412 3.80 19.67 -10.90
N PRO A 413 2.48 19.69 -11.16
CA PRO A 413 1.47 19.63 -10.12
C PRO A 413 1.11 18.19 -9.79
N LEU A 414 0.90 17.93 -8.51
CA LEU A 414 0.08 16.83 -8.02
C LEU A 414 -1.32 17.37 -7.77
N ILE A 415 -2.34 16.77 -8.39
CA ILE A 415 -3.75 17.18 -8.24
C ILE A 415 -4.58 16.04 -7.66
N CYS A 416 -5.59 16.38 -6.87
CA CYS A 416 -6.51 15.41 -6.31
C CYS A 416 -7.36 14.72 -7.39
N PHE A 417 -7.61 13.43 -7.19
CA PHE A 417 -8.53 12.62 -7.98
C PHE A 417 -9.71 12.19 -7.10
N GLY A 418 -10.93 12.25 -7.63
CA GLY A 418 -12.06 11.52 -7.05
C GLY A 418 -12.91 12.19 -5.97
N ASP A 419 -12.58 13.38 -5.43
CA ASP A 419 -13.50 14.07 -4.48
C ASP A 419 -14.38 15.13 -5.16
N GLU A 420 -15.17 14.75 -6.16
CA GLU A 420 -16.47 15.42 -6.31
C GLU A 420 -17.44 14.66 -5.42
N ASP A 421 -18.15 15.38 -4.56
CA ASP A 421 -19.02 14.88 -3.50
C ASP A 421 -19.54 13.47 -3.77
N SER A 422 -19.31 12.59 -2.80
CA SER A 422 -19.91 11.27 -2.68
C SER A 422 -21.43 11.35 -2.52
N THR A 423 -22.15 11.97 -3.46
CA THR A 423 -23.37 11.38 -3.96
C THR A 423 -23.00 9.98 -4.42
N HIS A 424 -23.50 8.98 -3.71
CA HIS A 424 -23.49 7.58 -4.09
C HIS A 424 -23.93 7.43 -5.55
N ASN A 425 -23.00 7.59 -6.49
CA ASN A 425 -23.27 7.45 -7.90
C ASN A 425 -23.37 5.95 -8.13
N ILE A 426 -24.59 5.50 -8.42
CA ILE A 426 -24.92 4.11 -8.77
C ILE A 426 -23.90 3.56 -9.79
N CYS A 427 -23.35 4.41 -10.67
CA CYS A 427 -22.29 4.09 -11.62
C CYS A 427 -20.98 3.54 -11.01
N GLU A 428 -20.50 4.07 -9.87
CA GLU A 428 -19.24 3.60 -9.27
C GLU A 428 -19.44 2.23 -8.61
N SER A 429 -20.57 2.05 -7.91
CA SER A 429 -20.98 0.75 -7.37
C SER A 429 -21.24 -0.27 -8.49
N VAL A 430 -21.79 0.17 -9.63
CA VAL A 430 -21.96 -0.66 -10.82
C VAL A 430 -20.60 -1.06 -11.39
N LYS A 431 -19.63 -0.15 -11.56
CA LYS A 431 -18.30 -0.49 -12.08
C LYS A 431 -17.54 -1.45 -11.16
N LYS A 432 -17.58 -1.21 -9.84
CA LYS A 432 -16.87 -2.00 -8.84
C LYS A 432 -17.42 -3.42 -8.65
N TYR A 433 -18.73 -3.61 -8.77
CA TYR A 433 -19.36 -4.91 -8.49
C TYR A 433 -19.92 -5.60 -9.74
N LEU A 434 -20.57 -4.87 -10.66
CA LEU A 434 -21.22 -5.47 -11.83
C LEU A 434 -20.20 -6.04 -12.83
N TYR A 435 -19.13 -5.27 -13.13
CA TYR A 435 -18.12 -5.67 -14.09
C TYR A 435 -17.43 -7.00 -13.73
N PRO A 436 -16.89 -7.21 -12.51
CA PRO A 436 -16.31 -8.49 -12.13
C PRO A 436 -17.33 -9.64 -12.10
N ILE A 437 -18.59 -9.38 -11.73
CA ILE A 437 -19.66 -10.39 -11.74
C ILE A 437 -20.00 -10.84 -13.16
N LEU A 438 -20.16 -9.90 -14.10
CA LEU A 438 -20.44 -10.19 -15.51
C LEU A 438 -19.28 -10.94 -16.15
N LEU A 439 -18.05 -10.56 -15.80
CA LEU A 439 -16.85 -11.16 -16.33
C LEU A 439 -16.65 -12.59 -15.81
N LEU A 440 -16.87 -12.84 -14.51
CA LEU A 440 -16.88 -14.19 -13.93
C LEU A 440 -17.99 -15.07 -14.53
N THR A 441 -19.17 -14.49 -14.74
CA THR A 441 -20.30 -15.19 -15.38
C THR A 441 -19.94 -15.59 -16.82
N SER A 442 -19.27 -14.70 -17.57
CA SER A 442 -18.80 -14.96 -18.93
C SER A 442 -17.75 -16.08 -18.99
N VAL A 443 -16.77 -16.05 -18.08
CA VAL A 443 -15.77 -17.12 -17.92
C VAL A 443 -16.44 -18.48 -17.68
N GLY A 444 -17.44 -18.53 -16.78
CA GLY A 444 -18.19 -19.76 -16.50
C GLY A 444 -18.90 -20.32 -17.73
N PHE A 445 -19.59 -19.46 -18.50
CA PHE A 445 -20.26 -19.90 -19.72
C PHE A 445 -19.28 -20.36 -20.81
N LEU A 446 -18.17 -19.65 -21.00
CA LEU A 446 -17.13 -20.03 -21.97
C LEU A 446 -16.49 -21.38 -21.61
N ALA A 447 -16.23 -21.63 -20.31
CA ALA A 447 -15.70 -22.91 -19.85
C ALA A 447 -16.66 -24.06 -20.14
N ILE A 448 -17.96 -23.87 -19.89
CA ILE A 448 -18.99 -24.87 -20.24
C ILE A 448 -18.97 -25.14 -21.76
N THR A 449 -18.88 -24.10 -22.59
CA THR A 449 -18.79 -24.25 -24.04
C THR A 449 -17.56 -25.07 -24.45
N VAL A 450 -16.38 -24.79 -23.89
CA VAL A 450 -15.17 -25.59 -24.17
C VAL A 450 -15.36 -27.05 -23.78
N ILE A 451 -15.90 -27.32 -22.58
CA ILE A 451 -16.13 -28.68 -22.09
C ILE A 451 -17.08 -29.46 -23.00
N VAL A 452 -18.19 -28.85 -23.43
CA VAL A 452 -19.17 -29.50 -24.32
C VAL A 452 -18.54 -29.85 -25.66
N TYR A 453 -17.80 -28.93 -26.27
CA TYR A 453 -17.18 -29.15 -27.59
C TYR A 453 -16.04 -30.18 -27.56
N ILE A 454 -15.30 -30.27 -26.45
CA ILE A 454 -14.29 -31.33 -26.26
C ILE A 454 -14.94 -32.69 -26.01
N SER A 455 -16.02 -32.73 -25.23
CA SER A 455 -16.68 -33.98 -24.82
C SER A 455 -17.46 -34.65 -25.96
N VAL A 456 -17.93 -33.88 -26.95
CA VAL A 456 -18.67 -34.42 -28.09
C VAL A 456 -17.78 -34.47 -29.33
N PRO A 457 -17.23 -35.65 -29.71
CA PRO A 457 -16.30 -35.76 -30.82
C PRO A 457 -16.89 -35.37 -32.18
N GLU A 458 -18.21 -35.50 -32.34
CA GLU A 458 -18.92 -35.08 -33.55
C GLU A 458 -18.88 -33.57 -33.79
N LEU A 459 -18.70 -32.75 -32.72
CA LEU A 459 -18.71 -31.29 -32.81
C LEU A 459 -17.35 -30.70 -33.21
N HIS A 460 -16.23 -31.34 -32.85
CA HIS A 460 -14.88 -30.86 -33.22
C HIS A 460 -14.26 -31.62 -34.40
N ALA A 461 -14.94 -32.66 -34.92
CA ALA A 461 -14.46 -33.42 -36.08
C ALA A 461 -14.35 -32.54 -37.33
N LYS A 462 -15.18 -31.50 -37.47
CA LYS A 462 -15.14 -30.55 -38.57
C LYS A 462 -14.13 -29.42 -38.29
N VAL A 463 -13.47 -28.93 -39.35
CA VAL A 463 -12.54 -27.78 -39.27
C VAL A 463 -13.18 -26.59 -38.57
N HIS A 464 -14.44 -26.31 -38.92
CA HIS A 464 -15.29 -25.31 -38.26
C HIS A 464 -15.31 -25.44 -36.72
N GLY A 465 -15.48 -26.65 -36.20
CA GLY A 465 -15.51 -26.91 -34.76
C GLY A 465 -14.17 -26.66 -34.07
N LYS A 466 -13.05 -26.94 -34.74
CA LYS A 466 -11.71 -26.68 -34.21
C LYS A 466 -11.39 -25.18 -34.12
N CYS A 467 -11.80 -24.42 -35.14
CA CYS A 467 -11.65 -22.96 -35.14
C CYS A 467 -12.49 -22.32 -34.02
N LEU A 468 -13.73 -22.78 -33.83
CA LEU A 468 -14.61 -22.30 -32.78
C LEU A 468 -14.07 -22.61 -31.37
N VAL A 469 -13.58 -23.83 -31.13
CA VAL A 469 -12.96 -24.19 -29.84
C VAL A 469 -11.73 -23.34 -29.57
N SER A 470 -10.90 -23.08 -30.58
CA SER A 470 -9.70 -22.25 -30.44
C SER A 470 -10.03 -20.79 -30.13
N HIS A 471 -11.06 -20.23 -30.77
CA HIS A 471 -11.58 -18.89 -30.48
C HIS A 471 -12.14 -18.77 -29.06
N VAL A 472 -13.01 -19.70 -28.66
CA VAL A 472 -13.64 -19.69 -27.34
C VAL A 472 -12.61 -19.92 -26.23
N THR A 473 -11.59 -20.75 -26.46
CA THR A 473 -10.49 -20.97 -25.51
C THR A 473 -9.63 -19.72 -25.36
N ALA A 474 -9.33 -19.01 -26.45
CA ALA A 474 -8.60 -17.74 -26.39
C ALA A 474 -9.37 -16.66 -25.59
N LEU A 475 -10.69 -16.55 -25.79
CA LEU A 475 -11.54 -15.65 -25.00
C LEU A 475 -11.63 -16.07 -23.52
N LEU A 476 -11.68 -17.37 -23.24
CA LEU A 476 -11.68 -17.89 -21.87
C LEU A 476 -10.40 -17.47 -21.13
N VAL A 477 -9.23 -17.61 -21.76
CA VAL A 477 -7.95 -17.20 -21.17
C VAL A 477 -7.91 -15.68 -20.96
N ALA A 478 -8.35 -14.89 -21.95
CA ALA A 478 -8.36 -13.43 -21.87
C ALA A 478 -9.26 -12.90 -20.74
N TYR A 479 -10.48 -13.44 -20.59
CA TYR A 479 -11.37 -13.02 -19.51
C TYR A 479 -10.96 -13.58 -18.15
N ALA A 480 -10.40 -14.79 -18.08
CA ALA A 480 -9.85 -15.31 -16.83
C ALA A 480 -8.67 -14.44 -16.35
N SER A 481 -7.78 -14.03 -17.24
CA SER A 481 -6.64 -13.17 -16.90
C SER A 481 -7.09 -11.78 -16.44
N LEU A 482 -8.08 -11.17 -17.12
CA LEU A 482 -8.67 -9.89 -16.68
C LEU A 482 -9.34 -9.98 -15.29
N PHE A 483 -10.02 -11.09 -14.99
CA PHE A 483 -10.60 -11.30 -13.66
C PHE A 483 -9.53 -11.33 -12.57
N ILE A 484 -8.45 -12.08 -12.82
CA ILE A 484 -7.34 -12.25 -11.89
C ILE A 484 -6.65 -10.89 -11.65
N VAL A 485 -6.36 -10.15 -12.72
CA VAL A 485 -5.75 -8.81 -12.62
C VAL A 485 -6.62 -7.89 -11.77
N GLN A 486 -7.92 -7.81 -12.03
CA GLN A 486 -8.83 -6.94 -11.26
C GLN A 486 -8.98 -7.33 -9.79
N LYS A 487 -8.81 -8.61 -9.44
CA LYS A 487 -8.92 -9.07 -8.05
C LYS A 487 -7.63 -9.01 -7.26
N THR A 488 -6.51 -8.99 -7.96
CA THR A 488 -5.18 -9.17 -7.36
C THR A 488 -4.26 -7.98 -7.66
N THR A 489 -4.79 -6.87 -8.21
CA THR A 489 -3.98 -5.70 -8.60
C THR A 489 -3.04 -5.26 -7.48
N ASP A 490 -3.55 -5.19 -6.24
CA ASP A 490 -2.78 -4.69 -5.08
C ASP A 490 -1.78 -5.71 -4.51
N SER A 491 -1.80 -6.96 -4.97
CA SER A 491 -0.95 -8.06 -4.46
C SER A 491 -0.14 -8.77 -5.55
N LEU A 492 -0.25 -8.32 -6.80
CA LEU A 492 0.54 -8.81 -7.93
C LEU A 492 1.91 -8.15 -7.91
N SER A 493 2.96 -8.97 -7.96
CA SER A 493 4.31 -8.47 -8.25
C SER A 493 4.34 -7.79 -9.63
N GLU A 494 5.27 -6.86 -9.83
CA GLU A 494 5.45 -6.15 -11.09
C GLU A 494 5.60 -7.13 -12.28
N PHE A 495 6.39 -8.20 -12.09
CA PHE A 495 6.55 -9.26 -13.08
C PHE A 495 5.22 -9.99 -13.37
N GLY A 496 4.46 -10.32 -12.32
CA GLY A 496 3.14 -10.94 -12.45
C GLY A 496 2.16 -10.06 -13.21
N CYS A 497 2.14 -8.76 -12.94
CA CYS A 497 1.30 -7.79 -13.64
C CYS A 497 1.64 -7.72 -15.14
N LYS A 498 2.92 -7.53 -15.48
CA LYS A 498 3.41 -7.50 -16.88
C LYS A 498 3.13 -8.81 -17.62
N PHE A 499 3.34 -9.95 -16.97
CA PHE A 499 3.03 -11.27 -17.53
C PHE A 499 1.54 -11.42 -17.82
N MET A 500 0.68 -11.09 -16.86
CA MET A 500 -0.77 -11.21 -17.03
C MET A 500 -1.33 -10.24 -18.07
N ALA A 501 -0.79 -9.01 -18.16
CA ALA A 501 -1.11 -8.07 -19.22
C ALA A 501 -0.75 -8.62 -20.60
N SER A 502 0.45 -9.19 -20.73
CA SER A 502 0.93 -9.83 -21.97
C SER A 502 0.06 -11.02 -22.37
N VAL A 503 -0.27 -11.91 -21.43
CA VAL A 503 -1.17 -13.06 -21.65
C VAL A 503 -2.54 -12.60 -22.12
N THR A 504 -3.09 -11.56 -21.48
CA THR A 504 -4.39 -10.98 -21.84
C THR A 504 -4.36 -10.46 -23.28
N HIS A 505 -3.35 -9.67 -23.63
CA HIS A 505 -3.20 -9.06 -24.95
C HIS A 505 -3.06 -10.10 -26.06
N ILE A 506 -2.15 -11.08 -25.89
CA ILE A 506 -1.95 -12.17 -26.85
C ILE A 506 -3.23 -12.99 -27.02
N SER A 507 -3.98 -13.23 -25.94
CA SER A 507 -5.22 -14.00 -25.98
C SER A 507 -6.33 -13.28 -26.75
N PHE A 508 -6.46 -11.96 -26.61
CA PHE A 508 -7.39 -11.17 -27.44
C PHE A 508 -7.00 -11.19 -28.91
N LEU A 509 -5.72 -10.99 -29.23
CA LEU A 509 -5.23 -11.09 -30.61
C LEU A 509 -5.51 -12.48 -31.22
N ALA A 510 -5.28 -13.55 -30.45
CA ALA A 510 -5.61 -14.90 -30.86
C ALA A 510 -7.12 -15.08 -31.09
N ALA A 511 -7.98 -14.52 -30.22
CA ALA A 511 -9.42 -14.56 -30.39
C ALA A 511 -9.86 -13.88 -31.69
N PHE A 512 -9.33 -12.68 -32.00
CA PHE A 512 -9.59 -11.99 -33.26
C PHE A 512 -9.06 -12.77 -34.47
N PHE A 513 -7.87 -13.36 -34.38
CA PHE A 513 -7.32 -14.19 -35.43
C PHE A 513 -8.26 -15.37 -35.76
N TRP A 514 -8.69 -16.14 -34.76
CA TRP A 514 -9.59 -17.26 -34.97
C TRP A 514 -10.97 -16.84 -35.46
N LEU A 515 -11.46 -15.65 -35.06
CA LEU A 515 -12.68 -15.07 -35.61
C LEU A 515 -12.55 -14.85 -37.12
N ASN A 516 -11.43 -14.28 -37.58
CA ASN A 516 -11.17 -14.11 -39.01
C ASN A 516 -11.07 -15.45 -39.75
N VAL A 517 -10.42 -16.46 -39.16
CA VAL A 517 -10.35 -17.82 -39.73
C VAL A 517 -11.75 -18.44 -39.87
N MET A 518 -12.62 -18.27 -38.87
CA MET A 518 -14.01 -18.73 -38.94
C MET A 518 -14.80 -18.01 -40.03
N CYS A 519 -14.64 -16.69 -40.18
CA CYS A 519 -15.26 -15.94 -41.27
C CYS A 519 -14.82 -16.45 -42.65
N PHE A 520 -13.52 -16.77 -42.80
CA PHE A 520 -12.97 -17.34 -44.02
C PHE A 520 -13.52 -18.75 -44.30
N ASP A 521 -13.58 -19.63 -43.30
CA ASP A 521 -14.16 -20.99 -43.41
C ASP A 521 -15.63 -20.94 -43.87
N ILE A 522 -16.42 -20.03 -43.30
CA ILE A 522 -17.82 -19.82 -43.70
C ILE A 522 -17.90 -19.29 -45.14
N TRP A 523 -17.08 -18.30 -45.50
CA TRP A 523 -17.06 -17.77 -46.87
C TRP A 523 -16.68 -18.83 -47.90
N TRP A 524 -15.66 -19.64 -47.60
CA TRP A 524 -15.19 -20.70 -48.47
C TRP A 524 -16.26 -21.77 -48.70
N THR A 525 -16.88 -22.26 -47.62
CA THR A 525 -17.94 -23.28 -47.70
C THR A 525 -19.17 -22.80 -48.46
N LEU A 526 -19.55 -21.53 -48.30
CA LEU A 526 -20.64 -20.93 -49.08
C LEU A 526 -20.27 -20.83 -50.57
N ASN A 527 -19.05 -20.40 -50.89
CA ASN A 527 -18.62 -20.24 -52.28
C ASN A 527 -18.56 -21.59 -53.03
N GLU A 528 -18.12 -22.65 -52.36
CA GLU A 528 -18.15 -24.02 -52.88
C GLU A 528 -19.59 -24.45 -53.23
N PHE A 529 -20.54 -24.25 -52.31
CA PHE A 529 -21.96 -24.54 -52.54
C PHE A 529 -22.57 -23.72 -53.69
N TYR A 530 -22.23 -22.43 -53.80
CA TYR A 530 -22.67 -21.58 -54.92
C TYR A 530 -22.09 -22.04 -56.26
N SER A 531 -20.88 -22.59 -56.27
CA SER A 531 -20.25 -23.13 -57.49
C SER A 531 -20.95 -24.41 -57.97
N GLU A 532 -21.34 -25.29 -57.05
CA GLU A 532 -22.09 -26.51 -57.36
C GLU A 532 -23.49 -26.20 -57.90
N LEU A 533 -24.19 -25.24 -57.29
CA LEU A 533 -25.49 -24.74 -57.77
C LEU A 533 -25.43 -24.10 -59.16
N ARG A 534 -24.28 -23.56 -59.57
CA ARG A 534 -24.09 -23.00 -60.91
C ARG A 534 -23.75 -24.08 -61.95
N ALA A 535 -23.25 -25.23 -61.52
CA ALA A 535 -22.88 -26.34 -62.38
C ALA A 535 -24.03 -27.33 -62.65
N ALA A 536 -25.06 -27.33 -61.79
CA ALA A 536 -26.35 -28.00 -61.98
C ALA A 536 -27.33 -27.13 -62.77
#